data_AF-A0A973DKY9-F1
#
_entry.id   AF-A0A973DKY9-F1
#
_cell.length_a   1.000
_cell.length_b   1.000
_cell.length_c   1.000
_cell.angle_alpha   90.00
_cell.angle_beta   90.00
_cell.angle_gamma   90.00
#
_symmetry.space_group_name_H-M   'P 1'
#
loop_
_entity.id
_entity.type
_entity.pdbx_description
1 polymer ?
#
loop_
_entity_poly.entity_id
_entity_poly.type
_entity_poly.pdbx_seq_one_letter_code
_entity_poly.pdbx_strand_id
1 'polypeptide(L)'
;MPTTNKTSLTVLDEPSQNHQHFKIFKPYGFLSQFLPESRKKKHLLGELFNFPDKTMAIGRLDHDSEGLLLLTTDGMMSYKVRDKGIEKEYYVQVDGAITVEVMSQLQNGVEISINGTKYLTLPCKSFALVNEPKIPTRGRNIRDSRH
;
A
#
# COMPACT_ATOMS: atom_id res chain seq x y z
N MET A 1 -17.14 24.71 -52.65
CA MET A 1 -17.07 25.13 -51.24
C MET A 1 -18.20 24.46 -50.48
N PRO A 2 -17.93 23.53 -49.55
CA PRO A 2 -18.88 23.20 -48.50
C PRO A 2 -18.54 24.00 -47.23
N THR A 3 -19.59 24.60 -46.68
CA THR A 3 -19.65 25.42 -45.47
C THR A 3 -19.26 24.61 -44.23
N THR A 4 -18.36 25.17 -43.43
CA THR A 4 -17.88 24.63 -42.16
C THR A 4 -18.90 24.97 -41.07
N ASN A 5 -19.64 23.98 -40.56
CA ASN A 5 -20.35 24.15 -39.29
C ASN A 5 -19.36 23.89 -38.15
N LYS A 6 -18.91 24.98 -37.51
CA LYS A 6 -18.26 24.93 -36.20
C LYS A 6 -19.32 24.58 -35.16
N THR A 7 -19.43 23.30 -34.83
CA THR A 7 -20.14 22.87 -33.62
C THR A 7 -19.26 23.23 -32.42
N SER A 8 -19.64 24.30 -31.72
CA SER A 8 -19.07 24.69 -30.45
C SER A 8 -19.19 23.52 -29.47
N LEU A 9 -18.06 22.94 -29.10
CA LEU A 9 -17.94 22.05 -27.95
C LEU A 9 -18.12 22.91 -26.70
N THR A 10 -19.31 22.87 -26.13
CA THR A 10 -19.55 23.31 -24.74
C THR A 10 -18.64 22.48 -23.84
N VAL A 11 -17.58 23.12 -23.34
CA VAL A 11 -16.82 22.64 -22.20
C VAL A 11 -17.81 22.59 -21.04
N LEU A 12 -18.27 21.38 -20.73
CA LEU A 12 -18.94 21.12 -19.46
C LEU A 12 -17.86 21.38 -18.41
N ASP A 13 -18.00 22.47 -17.66
CA ASP A 13 -17.23 22.68 -16.44
C ASP A 13 -17.53 21.50 -15.52
N GLU A 14 -16.65 20.49 -15.56
CA GLU A 14 -16.67 19.39 -14.61
C GLU A 14 -16.62 20.01 -13.21
N PRO A 15 -17.60 19.71 -12.32
CA PRO A 15 -17.58 20.27 -10.98
C PRO A 15 -16.23 19.94 -10.35
N SER A 16 -15.54 20.94 -9.80
CA SER A 16 -14.26 20.71 -9.13
C SER A 16 -14.49 19.73 -7.98
N GLN A 17 -14.25 18.44 -8.23
CA GLN A 17 -14.47 17.40 -7.25
C GLN A 17 -13.48 17.63 -6.12
N ASN A 18 -13.98 18.05 -4.95
CA ASN A 18 -13.14 18.24 -3.79
C ASN A 18 -12.75 16.86 -3.26
N HIS A 19 -11.58 16.38 -3.67
CA HIS A 19 -11.08 15.08 -3.27
C HIS A 19 -10.56 15.11 -1.84
N GLN A 20 -10.83 14.03 -1.10
CA GLN A 20 -10.34 13.84 0.26
C GLN A 20 -9.27 12.76 0.27
N HIS A 21 -8.24 12.99 1.09
CA HIS A 21 -7.11 12.09 1.23
C HIS A 21 -6.85 11.83 2.72
N PHE A 22 -6.55 10.58 3.04
CA PHE A 22 -6.32 10.14 4.40
C PHE A 22 -5.03 9.32 4.47
N LYS A 23 -4.40 9.36 5.65
CA LYS A 23 -3.36 8.41 6.02
C LYS A 23 -3.81 7.68 7.27
N ILE A 24 -3.69 6.37 7.27
CA ILE A 24 -4.00 5.52 8.42
C ILE A 24 -2.81 4.63 8.74
N PHE A 25 -2.75 4.15 9.98
CA PHE A 25 -1.95 3.00 10.32
C PHE A 25 -2.87 1.78 10.30
N LYS A 26 -2.85 1.00 9.21
CA LYS A 26 -3.69 -0.19 9.04
C LYS A 26 -3.31 -1.23 10.11
N PRO A 27 -4.27 -1.68 10.95
CA PRO A 27 -4.00 -2.72 11.93
C PRO A 27 -3.87 -4.10 11.28
N TYR A 28 -3.24 -5.03 12.01
CA TYR A 28 -3.16 -6.43 11.62
C TYR A 28 -4.55 -7.04 11.48
N GLY A 29 -4.75 -7.91 10.48
CA GLY A 29 -6.00 -8.64 10.28
C GLY A 29 -7.07 -7.87 9.49
N PHE A 30 -6.76 -6.66 9.03
CA PHE A 30 -7.64 -5.89 8.15
C PHE A 30 -7.30 -6.15 6.69
N LEU A 31 -8.30 -6.25 5.82
CA LEU A 31 -8.10 -6.20 4.38
C LEU A 31 -7.92 -4.75 3.94
N SER A 32 -7.09 -4.52 2.91
CA SER A 32 -6.92 -3.20 2.28
C SER A 32 -8.08 -2.90 1.31
N GLN A 33 -9.31 -3.06 1.78
CA GLN A 33 -10.55 -3.00 0.99
C GLN A 33 -11.69 -2.41 1.83
N PHE A 34 -12.64 -1.78 1.16
CA PHE A 34 -13.88 -1.24 1.76
C PHE A 34 -15.09 -2.14 1.51
N LEU A 35 -15.03 -2.98 0.47
CA LEU A 35 -16.12 -3.88 0.08
C LEU A 35 -15.74 -5.33 0.39
N PRO A 36 -16.68 -6.13 0.90
CA PRO A 36 -16.44 -7.54 1.15
C PRO A 36 -16.39 -8.34 -0.17
N GLU A 37 -15.33 -9.12 -0.37
CA GLU A 37 -15.20 -10.01 -1.54
C GLU A 37 -15.55 -11.48 -1.24
N SER A 38 -15.61 -11.89 0.04
CA SER A 38 -15.72 -13.31 0.43
C SER A 38 -16.81 -13.57 1.46
N ARG A 39 -17.31 -14.82 1.52
CA ARG A 39 -18.24 -15.28 2.57
C ARG A 39 -17.62 -15.29 3.97
N LYS A 40 -16.28 -15.24 4.09
CA LYS A 40 -15.59 -15.18 5.39
C LYS A 40 -15.57 -13.73 5.87
N LYS A 41 -16.05 -13.50 7.09
CA LYS A 41 -15.99 -12.20 7.76
C LYS A 41 -14.53 -11.88 8.09
N LYS A 42 -13.93 -10.96 7.32
CA LYS A 42 -12.64 -10.32 7.60
C LYS A 42 -12.88 -8.84 7.85
N HIS A 43 -12.05 -8.22 8.69
CA HIS A 43 -12.16 -6.80 8.97
C HIS A 43 -11.81 -5.97 7.74
N LEU A 44 -12.58 -4.91 7.49
CA LEU A 44 -12.43 -4.00 6.35
C LEU A 44 -12.04 -2.60 6.81
N LEU A 45 -11.46 -1.81 5.91
CA LEU A 45 -11.02 -0.45 6.22
C LEU A 45 -12.17 0.46 6.66
N GLY A 46 -13.38 0.23 6.14
CA GLY A 46 -14.57 1.00 6.50
C GLY A 46 -15.00 0.86 7.96
N GLU A 47 -14.49 -0.15 8.69
CA GLU A 47 -14.74 -0.30 10.13
C GLU A 47 -13.89 0.63 10.99
N LEU A 48 -12.80 1.20 10.44
CA LEU A 48 -11.85 2.01 11.21
C LEU A 48 -12.33 3.46 11.41
N PHE A 49 -13.13 3.98 10.49
CA PHE A 49 -13.64 5.35 10.52
C PHE A 49 -14.79 5.52 9.51
N ASN A 50 -15.61 6.55 9.72
CA ASN A 50 -16.65 6.96 8.77
C ASN A 50 -16.03 7.72 7.59
N PHE A 51 -15.34 7.00 6.71
CA PHE A 51 -14.75 7.57 5.50
C PHE A 51 -15.84 8.00 4.49
N PRO A 52 -15.60 9.05 3.69
CA PRO A 52 -16.52 9.44 2.62
C PRO A 52 -16.78 8.31 1.62
N ASP A 53 -17.94 8.38 0.96
CA ASP A 53 -18.25 7.51 -0.17
C ASP A 53 -17.15 7.57 -1.24
N LYS A 54 -16.94 6.44 -1.92
CA LYS A 54 -15.88 6.25 -2.94
C LYS A 54 -14.44 6.33 -2.41
N THR A 55 -14.23 6.39 -1.10
CA THR A 55 -12.88 6.23 -0.53
C THR A 55 -12.31 4.88 -0.93
N MET A 56 -11.07 4.89 -1.43
CA MET A 56 -10.33 3.69 -1.82
C MET A 56 -8.92 3.72 -1.25
N ALA A 57 -8.35 2.54 -1.04
CA ALA A 57 -6.93 2.43 -0.70
C ALA A 57 -6.04 2.76 -1.90
N ILE A 58 -4.94 3.47 -1.64
CA ILE A 58 -3.85 3.65 -2.59
C ILE A 58 -2.91 2.46 -2.43
N GLY A 59 -3.00 1.50 -3.36
CA GLY A 59 -2.28 0.24 -3.25
C GLY A 59 -2.89 -0.69 -2.19
N ARG A 60 -2.15 -1.74 -1.85
CA ARG A 60 -2.60 -2.79 -0.92
C ARG A 60 -1.48 -3.15 0.03
N LEU A 61 -1.80 -3.21 1.32
CA LEU A 61 -1.06 -4.01 2.29
C LEU A 61 -1.73 -5.36 2.46
N ASP A 62 -0.95 -6.41 2.67
CA ASP A 62 -1.48 -7.75 2.92
C ASP A 62 -2.26 -7.82 4.23
N HIS A 63 -3.10 -8.84 4.37
CA HIS A 63 -3.99 -9.01 5.51
C HIS A 63 -3.22 -9.14 6.84
N ASP A 64 -2.06 -9.78 6.79
CA ASP A 64 -1.14 -10.00 7.90
C ASP A 64 -0.06 -8.91 8.03
N SER A 65 -0.10 -7.88 7.19
CA SER A 65 0.74 -6.69 7.29
C SER A 65 0.04 -5.55 8.04
N GLU A 66 0.86 -4.69 8.64
CA GLU A 66 0.43 -3.49 9.35
C GLU A 66 1.19 -2.27 8.81
N GLY A 67 0.67 -1.07 9.05
CA GLY A 67 1.45 0.15 8.82
C GLY A 67 0.75 1.19 7.99
N LEU A 68 1.53 2.11 7.43
CA LEU A 68 1.00 3.24 6.68
C LEU A 68 0.23 2.77 5.44
N LEU A 69 -1.06 3.13 5.38
CA LEU A 69 -1.88 2.99 4.19
C LEU A 69 -2.52 4.35 3.88
N LEU A 70 -2.38 4.78 2.63
CA LEU A 70 -3.02 6.00 2.15
C LEU A 70 -4.38 5.68 1.54
N LEU A 71 -5.35 6.54 1.77
CA LEU A 71 -6.71 6.42 1.23
C LEU A 71 -7.06 7.70 0.47
N THR A 72 -7.90 7.59 -0.54
CA THR A 72 -8.27 8.73 -1.40
C THR A 72 -9.64 8.53 -2.01
N THR A 73 -10.34 9.63 -2.29
CA THR A 73 -11.50 9.63 -3.19
C THR A 73 -11.12 9.98 -4.64
N ASP A 74 -9.85 10.31 -4.90
CA ASP A 74 -9.29 10.60 -6.23
C ASP A 74 -8.57 9.38 -6.81
N GLY A 75 -9.15 8.81 -7.88
CA GLY A 75 -8.54 7.70 -8.62
C GLY A 75 -7.23 8.09 -9.32
N MET A 76 -7.08 9.34 -9.77
CA MET A 76 -5.87 9.83 -10.41
C MET A 76 -4.71 9.95 -9.40
N MET A 77 -4.98 10.44 -8.20
CA MET A 77 -4.00 10.41 -7.10
C MET A 77 -3.58 8.98 -6.75
N SER A 78 -4.53 8.02 -6.70
CA SER A 78 -4.21 6.61 -6.47
C SER A 78 -3.29 6.04 -7.55
N TYR A 79 -3.52 6.38 -8.83
CA TYR A 79 -2.66 5.97 -9.93
C TYR A 79 -1.25 6.55 -9.81
N LYS A 80 -1.14 7.87 -9.57
CA LYS A 80 0.16 8.57 -9.44
C LYS A 80 1.01 8.02 -8.30
N VAL A 81 0.44 7.79 -7.13
CA VAL A 81 1.19 7.31 -5.96
C VAL A 81 1.59 5.83 -6.08
N ARG A 82 0.86 5.05 -6.89
CA ARG A 82 1.21 3.64 -7.18
C ARG A 82 2.32 3.51 -8.23
N ASP A 83 2.83 4.61 -8.74
CA ASP A 83 3.95 4.60 -9.67
C ASP A 83 5.18 3.90 -9.06
N LYS A 84 5.98 3.28 -9.93
CA LYS A 84 7.18 2.52 -9.53
C LYS A 84 8.31 3.42 -9.03
N GLY A 85 8.33 4.70 -9.40
CA GLY A 85 9.32 5.68 -8.96
C GLY A 85 9.09 6.19 -7.53
N ILE A 86 7.93 5.90 -6.93
CA ILE A 86 7.65 6.27 -5.53
C ILE A 86 8.19 5.19 -4.59
N GLU A 87 9.26 5.54 -3.85
CA GLU A 87 9.87 4.69 -2.83
C GLU A 87 8.87 4.34 -1.71
N LYS A 88 9.02 3.13 -1.16
CA LYS A 88 8.21 2.60 -0.05
C LYS A 88 9.17 1.97 0.95
N GLU A 89 9.02 2.34 2.21
CA GLU A 89 9.89 1.87 3.30
C GLU A 89 9.11 0.97 4.26
N TYR A 90 9.76 -0.09 4.72
CA TYR A 90 9.17 -1.11 5.58
C TYR A 90 10.10 -1.44 6.73
N TYR A 91 9.53 -1.56 7.93
CA TYR A 91 10.16 -2.26 9.03
C TYR A 91 9.75 -3.73 8.96
N VAL A 92 10.75 -4.62 8.85
CA VAL A 92 10.55 -6.06 8.76
C VAL A 92 11.21 -6.71 9.96
N GLN A 93 10.45 -7.53 10.65
CA GLN A 93 10.96 -8.38 11.72
C GLN A 93 11.14 -9.79 11.18
N VAL A 94 12.29 -10.39 11.47
CA VAL A 94 12.67 -11.73 11.02
C VAL A 94 13.02 -12.59 12.22
N ASP A 95 12.91 -13.90 12.03
CA ASP A 95 13.38 -14.87 13.02
C ASP A 95 14.91 -14.99 12.92
N GLY A 96 15.60 -14.87 14.06
CA GLY A 96 17.05 -14.92 14.14
C GLY A 96 17.75 -13.60 13.78
N ALA A 97 19.09 -13.65 13.74
CA ALA A 97 19.92 -12.49 13.38
C ALA A 97 20.16 -12.45 11.86
N ILE A 98 19.96 -11.27 11.25
CA ILE A 98 20.32 -11.05 9.85
C ILE A 98 21.84 -10.91 9.71
N THR A 99 22.44 -11.68 8.80
CA THR A 99 23.89 -11.58 8.53
C THR A 99 24.20 -10.55 7.45
N VAL A 100 25.46 -10.12 7.38
CA VAL A 100 25.93 -9.16 6.37
C VAL A 100 25.77 -9.73 4.96
N GLU A 101 25.99 -11.04 4.79
CA GLU A 101 25.87 -11.73 3.51
C GLU A 101 24.42 -11.74 3.02
N VAL A 102 23.47 -12.08 3.88
CA VAL A 102 22.03 -12.09 3.56
C VAL A 102 21.55 -10.67 3.22
N MET A 103 22.01 -9.68 3.97
CA MET A 103 21.68 -8.28 3.72
C MET A 103 22.24 -7.80 2.37
N SER A 104 23.47 -8.17 2.03
CA SER A 104 24.07 -7.89 0.71
C SER A 104 23.28 -8.55 -0.43
N GLN A 105 22.84 -9.80 -0.26
CA GLN A 105 21.98 -10.46 -1.25
C GLN A 105 20.65 -9.70 -1.43
N LEU A 106 20.01 -9.30 -0.34
CA LEU A 106 18.75 -8.53 -0.39
C LEU A 106 18.94 -7.19 -1.13
N GLN A 107 20.04 -6.47 -0.85
CA GLN A 107 20.35 -5.19 -1.48
C GLN A 107 20.60 -5.31 -2.99
N ASN A 108 21.23 -6.41 -3.43
CA ASN A 108 21.53 -6.65 -4.85
C ASN A 108 20.38 -7.27 -5.64
N GLY A 109 19.33 -7.73 -4.94
CA GLY A 109 18.17 -8.38 -5.52
C GLY A 109 18.19 -9.90 -5.34
N VAL A 110 17.01 -10.46 -5.12
CA VAL A 110 16.81 -11.89 -4.85
C VAL A 110 15.83 -12.49 -5.86
N GLU A 111 16.02 -13.75 -6.21
CA GLU A 111 15.10 -14.47 -7.10
C GLU A 111 13.87 -14.92 -6.30
N ILE A 112 12.68 -14.53 -6.76
CA ILE A 112 11.39 -14.95 -6.22
C ILE A 112 10.54 -15.61 -7.29
N SER A 113 9.55 -16.40 -6.89
CA SER A 113 8.58 -17.00 -7.83
C SER A 113 7.30 -16.19 -7.84
N ILE A 114 6.90 -15.68 -9.01
CA ILE A 114 5.64 -14.99 -9.24
C ILE A 114 4.86 -15.82 -10.26
N ASN A 115 3.75 -16.41 -9.84
CA ASN A 115 2.89 -17.25 -10.70
C ASN A 115 3.67 -18.37 -11.42
N GLY A 116 4.63 -18.99 -10.73
CA GLY A 116 5.47 -20.06 -11.28
C GLY A 116 6.63 -19.59 -12.16
N THR A 117 6.78 -18.28 -12.37
CA THR A 117 7.89 -17.69 -13.13
C THR A 117 8.91 -17.10 -12.16
N LYS A 118 10.20 -17.35 -12.42
CA LYS A 118 11.30 -16.74 -11.68
C LYS A 118 11.39 -15.25 -12.01
N TYR A 119 11.49 -14.42 -10.98
CA TYR A 119 11.60 -12.98 -11.08
C TYR A 119 12.72 -12.51 -10.16
N LEU A 120 13.70 -11.78 -10.71
CA LEU A 120 14.73 -11.14 -9.91
C LEU A 120 14.21 -9.78 -9.43
N THR A 121 14.19 -9.56 -8.12
CA THR A 121 13.77 -8.26 -7.56
C THR A 121 14.76 -7.17 -7.94
N LEU A 122 14.28 -5.93 -7.99
CA LEU A 122 15.16 -4.77 -8.15
C LEU A 122 16.07 -4.62 -6.91
N PRO A 123 17.28 -4.06 -7.08
CA PRO A 123 18.13 -3.67 -5.96
C PRO A 123 17.40 -2.72 -5.00
N CYS A 124 17.69 -2.82 -3.71
CA CYS A 124 17.06 -2.00 -2.68
C CYS A 124 18.05 -1.55 -1.61
N LYS A 125 17.61 -0.60 -0.78
CA LYS A 125 18.31 -0.24 0.45
C LYS A 125 17.75 -1.11 1.59
N SER A 126 18.62 -1.72 2.36
CA SER A 126 18.25 -2.44 3.58
C SER A 126 19.36 -2.28 4.62
N PHE A 127 18.99 -2.21 5.89
CA PHE A 127 19.92 -2.12 7.01
C PHE A 127 19.28 -2.71 8.26
N ALA A 128 20.10 -3.32 9.12
CA ALA A 128 19.65 -3.78 10.42
C ALA A 128 19.37 -2.58 11.34
N LEU A 129 18.25 -2.62 12.07
CA LEU A 129 17.95 -1.62 13.08
C LEU A 129 18.74 -1.90 14.35
N VAL A 130 19.33 -0.86 14.93
CA VAL A 130 20.01 -0.94 16.23
C VAL A 130 19.01 -0.96 17.38
N ASN A 131 17.90 -0.24 17.23
CA ASN A 131 16.86 -0.10 18.24
C ASN A 131 15.50 -0.39 17.63
N GLU A 132 14.55 -0.83 18.46
CA GLU A 132 13.17 -1.06 18.04
C GLU A 132 12.53 0.27 17.57
N PRO A 133 11.85 0.28 16.41
CA PRO A 133 11.22 1.48 15.90
C PRO A 133 10.00 1.87 16.76
N LYS A 134 9.77 3.18 16.90
CA LYS A 134 8.60 3.70 17.62
C LYS A 134 7.35 3.61 16.74
N ILE A 135 6.66 2.48 16.80
CA ILE A 135 5.40 2.23 16.08
C ILE A 135 4.24 2.03 17.06
N PRO A 136 2.97 2.24 16.62
CA PRO A 136 1.80 1.93 17.43
C PRO A 136 1.82 0.48 17.94
N THR A 137 1.25 0.25 19.13
CA THR A 137 1.15 -1.09 19.72
C THR A 137 0.33 -2.01 18.81
N ARG A 138 0.87 -3.20 18.52
CA ARG A 138 0.20 -4.21 17.70
C ARG A 138 -0.95 -4.87 18.47
N GLY A 139 -1.96 -5.33 17.73
CA GLY A 139 -3.06 -6.14 18.30
C GLY A 139 -2.69 -7.60 18.58
N ARG A 140 -1.56 -8.09 18.05
CA ARG A 140 -1.08 -9.47 18.21
C ARG A 140 0.32 -9.47 18.83
N ASN A 141 0.52 -10.30 19.86
CA ASN A 141 1.83 -10.50 20.47
C ASN A 141 2.82 -11.08 19.45
N ILE A 142 3.96 -10.45 19.34
CA ILE A 142 5.10 -10.97 18.59
C ILE A 142 5.77 -12.04 19.44
N ARG A 143 6.35 -13.08 18.82
CA ARG A 143 7.23 -13.99 19.54
C ARG A 143 8.41 -13.18 20.08
N ASP A 144 8.55 -13.15 21.40
CA ASP A 144 9.68 -12.52 22.09
C ASP A 144 10.95 -13.25 21.69
N SER A 145 12.05 -12.52 21.46
CA SER A 145 13.38 -13.07 21.15
C SER A 145 13.89 -14.07 22.20
N ARG A 146 13.24 -14.15 23.36
CA ARG A 146 13.50 -15.09 24.46
C ARG A 146 12.89 -16.50 24.29
N HIS A 147 12.20 -16.79 23.18
CA HIS A 147 11.61 -18.11 22.89
C HIS A 147 12.06 -18.67 21.55
#